data_AF-A0AAX1VR30-F1
#
_entry.id   AF-A0AAX1VR30-F1
#
_cell.length_a   1.000
_cell.length_b   1.000
_cell.length_c   1.000
_cell.angle_alpha   90.00
_cell.angle_beta   90.00
_cell.angle_gamma   90.00
#
_symmetry.space_group_name_H-M   'P 1'
#
loop_
_entity.id
_entity.type
_entity.pdbx_description
1 polymer ?
#
loop_
_entity_poly.entity_id
_entity_poly.type
_entity_poly.pdbx_seq_one_letter_code
_entity_poly.pdbx_strand_id
1 'polypeptide(L)' 'MSLNNFVTYVIRMPNDTAPRTALATELNEVIIRNGGELSGRSMGDEITLNELFEARMNDLDVQEARRAAQELATAEYLED' A
#
# COMPACT_ATOMS: atom_id res chain seq x y z
N MET A 1 -17.92 13.62 -5.85
CA MET A 1 -17.41 12.33 -6.38
C MET A 1 -16.07 12.11 -5.72
N SER A 2 -15.96 11.07 -4.89
CA SER A 2 -14.76 10.77 -4.09
C SER A 2 -13.62 10.34 -5.02
N LEU A 3 -12.43 10.92 -4.84
CA LEU A 3 -11.23 10.64 -5.65
C LEU A 3 -10.04 10.35 -4.72
N ASN A 4 -10.24 9.46 -3.74
CA ASN A 4 -9.12 8.85 -3.02
C ASN A 4 -8.56 7.74 -3.90
N ASN A 5 -7.82 8.10 -4.96
CA ASN A 5 -7.27 7.13 -5.92
C ASN A 5 -5.94 6.54 -5.41
N PHE A 6 -5.97 5.91 -4.24
CA PHE A 6 -4.86 5.06 -3.81
C PHE A 6 -4.95 3.72 -4.54
N VAL A 7 -3.81 3.24 -5.02
CA VAL A 7 -3.69 1.93 -5.67
C VAL A 7 -2.48 1.19 -5.09
N THR A 8 -2.69 -0.06 -4.68
CA THR A 8 -1.63 -0.94 -4.18
C THR A 8 -1.17 -1.86 -5.31
N TYR A 9 0.13 -1.81 -5.63
CA TYR A 9 0.76 -2.72 -6.59
C TYR A 9 1.68 -3.69 -5.87
N VAL A 10 1.57 -4.99 -6.18
CA VAL A 10 2.53 -6.01 -5.75
C VAL A 10 3.51 -6.28 -6.90
N ILE A 11 4.78 -6.00 -6.66
CA ILE A 11 5.85 -6.13 -7.66
C ILE A 11 6.87 -7.14 -7.14
N ARG A 12 7.11 -8.20 -7.92
CA ARG A 12 8.18 -9.15 -7.61
C ARG A 12 9.54 -8.51 -7.90
N MET A 13 10.28 -8.21 -6.83
CA MET A 13 11.59 -7.56 -6.94
C MET A 13 12.69 -8.52 -7.42
N PRO A 14 13.73 -8.01 -8.12
CA PRO A 14 14.94 -8.77 -8.40
C PRO A 14 15.62 -9.30 -7.13
N ASN A 15 16.15 -10.53 -7.21
CA ASN A 15 16.89 -11.14 -6.10
C ASN A 15 18.20 -10.42 -5.82
N ASP A 16 18.85 -9.86 -6.85
CA ASP A 16 20.12 -9.15 -6.69
C ASP A 16 19.90 -7.70 -6.22
N THR A 17 20.78 -7.24 -5.33
CA THR A 17 20.67 -5.92 -4.69
C THR A 17 20.75 -4.77 -5.70
N ALA A 18 21.67 -4.81 -6.65
CA ALA A 18 21.86 -3.74 -7.63
C ALA A 18 20.61 -3.51 -8.52
N PRO A 19 20.07 -4.52 -9.23
CA PRO A 19 18.86 -4.33 -10.04
C PRO A 19 17.63 -4.03 -9.19
N ARG A 20 17.56 -4.53 -7.94
CA ARG A 20 16.47 -4.19 -7.01
C ARG A 20 16.46 -2.70 -6.68
N THR A 21 17.62 -2.13 -6.35
CA THR A 21 17.75 -0.70 -6.04
C THR A 21 17.46 0.15 -7.27
N ALA A 22 17.97 -0.23 -8.44
CA ALA A 22 17.71 0.48 -9.70
C ALA A 22 16.21 0.54 -10.01
N LEU A 23 15.51 -0.60 -9.96
CA LEU A 23 14.06 -0.66 -10.20
C LEU A 23 13.27 0.20 -9.20
N ALA A 24 13.65 0.17 -7.92
CA ALA A 24 12.96 0.95 -6.89
C ALA A 24 13.14 2.47 -7.09
N THR A 25 14.31 2.91 -7.55
CA THR A 25 14.58 4.31 -7.87
C THR A 25 13.80 4.75 -9.11
N GLU A 26 13.88 3.97 -10.20
CA GLU A 26 13.19 4.28 -11.46
C GLU A 26 11.67 4.36 -11.30
N LEU A 27 11.08 3.45 -10.51
CA LEU A 27 9.66 3.47 -10.21
C LEU A 27 9.25 4.75 -9.48
N ASN A 28 10.03 5.17 -8.48
CA ASN A 28 9.77 6.40 -7.74
C ASN A 28 9.85 7.64 -8.64
N GLU A 29 10.87 7.71 -9.50
CA GLU A 29 11.02 8.80 -10.46
C GLU A 29 9.87 8.87 -11.46
N VAL A 30 9.40 7.73 -11.95
CA VAL A 30 8.25 7.68 -12.88
C VAL A 30 6.97 8.15 -12.20
N ILE A 31 6.73 7.76 -10.95
CA ILE A 31 5.54 8.17 -10.19
C ILE A 31 5.55 9.69 -9.99
N ILE A 32 6.66 10.24 -9.47
CA ILE A 32 6.81 11.68 -9.23
C ILE A 32 6.66 12.48 -10.53
N ARG A 33 7.27 12.01 -11.64
CA ARG A 33 7.19 12.67 -12.94
C ARG A 33 5.77 12.79 -13.48
N ASN A 34 4.86 11.92 -13.08
CA ASN A 34 3.45 11.95 -13.50
C ASN A 34 2.53 12.60 -12.45
N GLY A 35 3.09 13.27 -11.44
CA GLY A 35 2.32 13.96 -10.39
C GLY A 35 1.71 13.02 -9.34
N GLY A 36 2.20 11.78 -9.27
CA GLY A 36 1.85 10.86 -8.19
C GLY A 36 2.85 10.92 -7.03
N GLU A 37 2.50 10.25 -5.94
CA GLU A 37 3.34 10.12 -4.76
C GLU A 37 3.41 8.64 -4.34
N LEU A 38 4.59 8.19 -3.90
CA LEU A 38 4.76 6.90 -3.25
C LEU A 38 4.68 7.09 -1.73
N SER A 39 3.47 7.02 -1.17
CA SER A 39 3.20 7.25 0.25
C SER A 39 3.65 6.11 1.18
N GLY A 40 3.93 4.92 0.64
CA GLY A 40 4.35 3.77 1.42
C GLY A 40 5.04 2.70 0.60
N ARG A 41 5.92 1.94 1.25
CA ARG A 41 6.59 0.76 0.67
C ARG A 41 6.46 -0.41 1.63
N SER A 42 5.73 -1.44 1.21
CA SER A 42 5.71 -2.71 1.91
C SER A 42 7.00 -3.49 1.66
N MET A 43 7.52 -4.14 2.71
CA MET A 43 8.53 -5.18 2.59
C MET A 43 7.87 -6.55 2.59
N GLY A 44 7.42 -7.02 1.42
CA GLY A 44 6.82 -8.34 1.27
C GLY A 44 5.52 -8.30 0.49
N ASP A 45 4.79 -9.40 0.55
CA ASP A 45 3.44 -9.50 0.00
C ASP A 45 2.42 -9.23 1.11
N GLU A 46 2.15 -7.95 1.34
CA GLU A 46 1.17 -7.48 2.34
C GLU A 46 -0.26 -7.97 2.05
N ILE A 47 -0.59 -8.24 0.78
CA ILE A 47 -1.88 -8.82 0.41
C ILE A 47 -1.95 -10.25 0.95
N THR A 48 -0.95 -11.07 0.65
CA THR A 48 -0.86 -12.44 1.19
C THR A 48 -0.83 -12.42 2.72
N LEU A 49 -0.11 -11.49 3.34
CA LEU A 49 -0.05 -11.38 4.80
C LEU A 49 -1.43 -11.02 5.39
N ASN A 50 -2.15 -10.08 4.76
CA ASN A 50 -3.49 -9.69 5.19
C ASN A 50 -4.49 -10.83 5.02
N GLU A 51 -4.48 -11.55 3.89
CA GLU A 51 -5.30 -12.75 3.69
C GLU A 51 -5.04 -13.81 4.78
N LEU A 52 -3.77 -14.00 5.15
CA LEU A 52 -3.36 -14.91 6.21
C LEU A 52 -3.77 -14.44 7.61
N PHE A 53 -3.89 -13.14 7.86
CA PHE A 53 -4.45 -12.61 9.10
C PHE A 53 -5.96 -12.80 9.14
N GLU A 54 -6.67 -12.44 8.07
CA GLU A 54 -8.11 -12.61 7.95
C GLU A 54 -8.53 -14.07 8.13
N ALA A 55 -7.77 -15.02 7.57
CA ALA A 55 -8.03 -16.46 7.74
C ALA A 55 -7.78 -17.00 9.16
N ARG A 56 -7.05 -16.26 10.02
CA ARG A 56 -6.69 -16.70 11.38
C ARG A 56 -7.41 -15.93 12.49
N MET A 57 -7.89 -14.73 12.20
CA MET A 57 -8.58 -13.86 13.16
C MET A 57 -10.08 -14.16 13.21
N ASN A 58 -10.76 -13.64 14.23
CA ASN A 58 -12.22 -13.68 14.26
C ASN A 58 -12.81 -12.64 13.29
N ASP A 59 -14.00 -12.89 12.77
CA ASP A 59 -14.64 -12.02 11.77
C ASP A 59 -14.90 -10.60 12.29
N LEU A 60 -15.19 -10.43 13.59
CA LEU A 60 -15.48 -9.13 14.18
C LEU A 60 -14.25 -8.22 14.15
N ASP A 61 -13.09 -8.75 14.55
CA ASP A 61 -11.81 -8.02 14.56
C ASP A 61 -11.43 -7.61 13.13
N VAL A 62 -11.66 -8.47 12.13
CA VAL A 62 -11.41 -8.16 10.72
C VAL A 62 -12.29 -7.00 10.25
N GLN A 63 -13.59 -7.01 10.59
CA GLN A 63 -14.50 -5.92 10.22
C GLN A 63 -14.15 -4.61 10.93
N GLU A 64 -13.75 -4.65 12.21
CA GLU A 64 -13.31 -3.46 12.94
C GLU A 64 -12.03 -2.87 12.34
N ALA A 65 -11.05 -3.71 11.99
CA ALA A 65 -9.83 -3.28 11.33
C ALA A 65 -10.10 -2.63 9.96
N ARG A 66 -11.01 -3.21 9.17
CA ARG A 66 -11.44 -2.64 7.88
C ARG A 66 -12.10 -1.28 8.04
N ARG A 67 -12.98 -1.12 9.03
CA ARG A 67 -13.62 0.16 9.34
C ARG A 67 -12.59 1.22 9.75
N ALA A 68 -11.66 0.88 10.65
CA ALA A 68 -10.61 1.79 11.09
C ALA A 68 -9.69 2.23 9.93
N ALA A 69 -9.31 1.30 9.05
CA ALA A 69 -8.52 1.63 7.86
C ALA A 69 -9.26 2.59 6.91
N GLN A 70 -10.57 2.40 6.73
CA GLN A 70 -11.40 3.27 5.91
C GLN A 70 -11.55 4.67 6.52
N GLU A 71 -11.68 4.76 7.85
CA GLU A 71 -11.71 6.03 8.58
C GLU A 71 -10.37 6.77 8.45
N LEU A 72 -9.23 6.09 8.60
CA LEU A 72 -7.90 6.69 8.42
C LEU A 72 -7.68 7.24 7.01
N ALA A 73 -8.05 6.46 5.98
CA ALA A 73 -7.97 6.90 4.58
C ALA A 73 -8.89 8.10 4.27
N THR A 74 -9.84 8.42 5.15
CA THR A 74 -10.75 9.57 5.01
C THR A 74 -10.35 10.73 5.92
N ALA A 75 -9.73 10.47 7.08
CA ALA A 75 -9.33 11.46 8.08
C ALA A 75 -8.09 12.27 7.69
N GLU A 76 -7.19 11.70 6.88
CA GLU A 76 -6.01 12.40 6.32
C GLU A 76 -6.38 13.62 5.44
N TYR A 77 -7.67 13.86 5.18
CA TYR A 77 -8.21 14.95 4.35
C TYR A 77 -8.88 16.09 5.15
N LEU A 78 -8.86 16.08 6.49
CA LEU A 78 -9.48 17.14 7.31
C LEU A 78 -8.48 18.07 8.02
N GLU A 79 -7.17 17.86 7.84
CA GLU A 79 -6.11 18.71 8.43
C GLU A 79 -5.48 19.75 7.47
N ASP A 80 -6.05 19.95 6.27
CA ASP A 80 -5.68 21.03 5.33
C ASP A 80 -6.72 22.16 5.27
#